data_AF-A0A9N7VQ61-F1
#
_entry.id   AF-A0A9N7VQ61-F1
#
_cell.length_a   1.000
_cell.length_b   1.000
_cell.length_c   1.000
_cell.angle_alpha   90.00
_cell.angle_beta   90.00
_cell.angle_gamma   90.00
#
_symmetry.space_group_name_H-M   'P 1'
#
loop_
_entity.id
_entity.type
_entity.pdbx_description
1 polymer ?
#
loop_
_entity_poly.entity_id
_entity_poly.type
_entity_poly.pdbx_seq_one_letter_code
_entity_poly.pdbx_strand_id
1 'polypeptide(L)'
;MEFPDLGEHCSEKTCKRLDFLPMRCDACQEIFCKDHITYATHKCTSSYKKDIQVPVCPLCNIPIPIKRGEMPDIKVGEHIDRDCKSDPAQRKRKIFTNKCSKGGCKQKEMIRVTCDKCRLNYCLKHRHELDHDCKTGGQTAQPLSKPGNAAVKRAQSASSTSTSASCSGSSAASGNIRPVPNGVMANTRGHNSGTTQRIPTSVSAQSVIPPSASFQAGMTEEQALQRALEMSLAESRPPVQPALSPQEQEDLALAQALAASEEEFRRQQQRQQGRETKQSNCSLS
;
A
#
# COMPACT_ATOMS: atom_id res chain seq x y z
N MET A 1 25.26 39.39 68.03
CA MET A 1 25.02 39.91 66.68
C MET A 1 24.30 38.81 65.92
N GLU A 2 22.98 38.92 65.83
CA GLU A 2 22.13 37.94 65.16
C GLU A 2 22.14 38.30 63.68
N PHE A 3 22.43 37.34 62.77
CA PHE A 3 22.45 37.56 61.32
C PHE A 3 21.00 37.51 60.79
N PRO A 4 20.31 38.62 60.53
CA PRO A 4 18.86 38.59 60.37
C PRO A 4 18.37 38.31 58.93
N ASP A 5 19.27 38.09 57.96
CA ASP A 5 18.87 38.08 56.54
C ASP A 5 19.82 37.25 55.66
N LEU A 6 19.99 35.97 55.98
CA LEU A 6 20.71 35.03 55.12
C LEU A 6 19.73 33.96 54.63
N GLY A 7 19.32 34.04 53.37
CA GLY A 7 18.41 33.08 52.75
C GLY A 7 17.32 33.77 51.94
N GLU A 8 16.65 33.02 51.07
CA GLU A 8 15.52 33.53 50.28
C GLU A 8 14.25 32.77 50.62
N HIS A 9 13.11 33.43 50.43
CA HIS A 9 11.81 32.81 50.66
C HIS A 9 11.40 31.97 49.45
N CYS A 10 10.78 30.83 49.71
CA CYS A 10 10.14 30.04 48.66
C CYS A 10 9.00 30.83 47.97
N SER A 11 9.03 30.93 46.64
CA SER A 11 8.00 31.58 45.82
C SER A 11 6.64 30.86 45.85
N GLU A 12 6.58 29.64 46.41
CA GLU A 12 5.32 28.93 46.62
C GLU A 12 4.44 29.60 47.68
N LYS A 13 3.16 29.81 47.33
CA LYS A 13 2.22 30.58 48.16
C LYS A 13 1.94 29.93 49.51
N THR A 14 2.08 28.60 49.57
CA THR A 14 1.76 27.77 50.74
C THR A 14 2.92 27.61 51.71
N CYS A 15 4.17 27.78 51.26
CA CYS A 15 5.34 27.45 52.06
C CYS A 15 6.02 28.70 52.64
N LYS A 16 6.31 29.71 51.80
CA LYS A 16 7.01 30.98 52.16
C LYS A 16 8.15 30.83 53.19
N ARG A 17 8.77 29.66 53.26
CA ARG A 17 9.82 29.36 54.24
C ARG A 17 11.13 29.94 53.73
N LEU A 18 11.89 30.55 54.65
CA LEU A 18 13.28 30.95 54.41
C LEU A 18 14.14 29.69 54.28
N ASP A 19 14.72 29.49 53.10
CA ASP A 19 15.70 28.46 52.85
C ASP A 19 17.08 29.10 52.67
N PHE A 20 18.07 28.56 53.38
CA PHE A 20 19.45 29.04 53.33
C PHE A 20 20.16 28.61 52.03
N LEU A 21 19.57 27.66 51.28
CA LEU A 21 20.06 27.22 49.97
C LEU A 21 19.02 27.50 48.88
N PRO A 22 18.90 28.75 48.41
CA PRO A 22 17.95 29.10 47.37
C PRO A 22 18.22 28.36 46.07
N MET A 23 17.28 27.50 45.67
CA MET A 23 17.33 26.79 44.40
C MET A 23 16.39 27.46 43.39
N ARG A 24 16.93 27.81 42.23
CA ARG A 24 16.16 28.40 41.13
C ARG A 24 15.64 27.30 40.22
N CYS A 25 14.34 27.30 39.96
CA CYS A 25 13.74 26.42 38.96
C CYS A 25 14.31 26.78 37.58
N ASP A 26 14.83 25.80 36.85
CA ASP A 26 15.46 26.01 35.55
C ASP A 26 14.47 26.25 34.40
N ALA A 27 13.16 26.15 34.68
CA ALA A 27 12.09 26.46 33.74
C ALA A 27 11.46 27.84 34.00
N CYS A 28 11.05 28.15 35.24
CA CYS A 28 10.39 29.42 35.58
C CYS A 28 11.30 30.45 36.26
N GLN A 29 12.54 30.06 36.63
CA GLN A 29 13.56 30.90 37.28
C GLN A 29 13.19 31.42 38.69
N GLU A 30 12.04 31.01 39.22
CA GLU A 30 11.60 31.28 40.58
C GLU A 30 12.38 30.46 41.62
N ILE A 31 12.46 30.99 42.84
CA ILE A 31 13.21 30.37 43.95
C ILE A 31 12.28 29.46 44.75
N PHE A 32 12.70 28.21 44.98
CA PHE A 32 11.96 27.27 45.81
C PHE A 32 12.87 26.60 46.83
N CYS A 33 12.27 26.19 47.94
CA CYS A 33 12.95 25.37 48.95
C CYS A 33 13.09 23.91 48.48
N LYS A 34 13.87 23.11 49.22
CA LYS A 34 14.14 21.70 48.90
C LYS A 34 12.89 20.86 48.57
N ASP A 35 11.80 21.09 49.27
CA ASP A 35 10.57 20.30 49.12
C ASP A 35 9.68 20.79 47.96
N HIS A 36 9.85 22.04 47.50
CA HIS A 36 8.98 22.66 46.48
C HIS A 36 9.66 22.88 45.11
N ILE A 37 10.95 22.56 44.97
CA ILE A 37 11.72 22.77 43.73
C ILE A 37 11.27 21.91 42.54
N THR A 38 10.61 20.77 42.78
CA THR A 38 10.17 19.89 41.69
C THR A 38 9.03 20.54 40.88
N TYR A 39 9.00 20.33 39.55
CA TYR A 39 7.98 20.96 38.71
C TYR A 39 6.54 20.61 39.10
N ALA A 40 6.32 19.41 39.64
CA ALA A 40 5.01 18.94 40.09
C ALA A 40 4.54 19.66 41.37
N THR A 41 5.45 19.96 42.29
CA THR A 41 5.11 20.59 43.58
C THR A 41 4.74 22.06 43.42
N HIS A 42 5.42 22.79 42.55
CA HIS A 42 5.14 24.22 42.31
C HIS A 42 4.30 24.50 41.05
N LYS A 43 3.74 23.44 40.43
CA LYS A 43 2.92 23.51 39.21
C LYS A 43 3.54 24.45 38.17
N CYS A 44 4.78 24.16 37.82
CA CYS A 44 5.60 25.05 36.99
C CYS A 44 4.91 25.41 35.68
N THR A 45 4.67 26.70 35.45
CA THR A 45 4.04 27.19 34.23
C THR A 45 4.83 26.83 32.98
N SER A 46 6.13 26.63 33.08
CA SER A 46 7.05 26.31 31.98
C SER A 46 7.62 24.88 32.03
N SER A 47 7.02 23.98 32.82
CA SER A 47 7.42 22.56 32.89
C SER A 47 7.55 21.91 31.50
N TYR A 48 6.66 22.29 30.57
CA TYR A 48 6.61 21.77 29.20
C TYR A 48 7.89 22.03 28.38
N LYS A 49 8.74 22.98 28.78
CA LYS A 49 10.00 23.29 28.05
C LYS A 49 11.15 22.35 28.42
N LYS A 50 11.03 21.62 29.53
CA LYS A 50 12.13 20.83 30.12
C LYS A 50 11.80 19.33 30.22
N ASP A 51 10.52 18.98 30.27
CA ASP A 51 10.06 17.58 30.31
C ASP A 51 10.16 16.93 28.91
N ILE A 52 11.37 16.53 28.52
CA ILE A 52 11.65 15.84 27.25
C ILE A 52 11.47 14.34 27.49
N GLN A 53 10.22 13.88 27.46
CA GLN A 53 9.95 12.45 27.53
C GLN A 53 10.31 11.80 26.20
N VAL A 54 11.04 10.68 26.24
CA VAL A 54 11.44 9.94 25.04
C VAL A 54 10.28 9.03 24.64
N PRO A 55 9.50 9.36 23.59
CA PRO A 55 8.41 8.50 23.16
C PRO A 55 8.95 7.19 22.58
N VAL A 56 8.23 6.11 22.81
CA VAL A 56 8.56 4.78 22.28
C VAL A 56 7.70 4.53 21.03
N CYS A 57 8.33 4.03 19.96
CA CYS A 57 7.57 3.65 18.75
C CYS A 57 6.62 2.46 19.05
N PRO A 58 5.32 2.54 18.75
CA PRO A 58 4.38 1.44 18.98
C PRO A 58 4.60 0.22 18.08
N LEU A 59 5.34 0.38 16.96
CA LEU A 59 5.53 -0.70 15.98
C LEU A 59 6.82 -1.50 16.17
N CYS A 60 7.85 -0.89 16.75
CA CYS A 60 9.15 -1.55 16.93
C CYS A 60 9.72 -1.44 18.35
N ASN A 61 9.00 -0.77 19.26
CA ASN A 61 9.39 -0.58 20.66
C ASN A 61 10.80 0.02 20.84
N ILE A 62 11.26 0.81 19.87
CA ILE A 62 12.53 1.53 19.92
C ILE A 62 12.24 2.93 20.49
N PRO A 63 13.00 3.40 21.51
CA PRO A 63 12.89 4.77 21.99
C PRO A 63 13.37 5.75 20.91
N ILE A 64 12.56 6.78 20.64
CA ILE A 64 12.81 7.74 19.56
C ILE A 64 13.40 9.02 20.17
N PRO A 65 14.65 9.39 19.82
CA PRO A 65 15.25 10.64 20.30
C PRO A 65 14.54 11.86 19.70
N ILE A 66 13.97 12.71 20.57
CA ILE A 66 13.33 13.97 20.19
C ILE A 66 14.22 15.17 20.53
N LYS A 67 14.25 16.18 19.65
CA LYS A 67 14.97 17.45 19.90
C LYS A 67 14.08 18.42 20.67
N ARG A 68 14.70 19.35 21.40
CA ARG A 68 13.99 20.42 22.13
C ARG A 68 13.17 21.26 21.14
N GLY A 69 11.84 21.31 21.35
CA GLY A 69 10.90 22.08 20.54
C GLY A 69 10.18 21.30 19.44
N GLU A 70 10.48 20.02 19.24
CA GLU A 70 9.79 19.15 18.28
C GLU A 70 8.76 18.27 19.03
N MET A 71 7.52 18.23 18.55
CA MET A 71 6.46 17.46 19.24
C MET A 71 6.70 15.95 19.11
N PRO A 72 6.46 15.16 20.18
CA PRO A 72 6.64 13.71 20.18
C PRO A 72 5.92 13.02 19.01
N ASP A 73 4.66 13.36 18.74
CA ASP A 73 3.85 12.74 17.69
C ASP A 73 4.44 12.90 16.29
N ILE A 74 4.99 14.08 15.98
CA ILE A 74 5.61 14.36 14.69
C ILE A 74 6.84 13.48 14.49
N LYS A 75 7.69 13.36 15.53
CA LYS A 75 8.90 12.53 15.46
C LYS A 75 8.59 11.04 15.40
N VAL A 76 7.59 10.61 16.15
CA VAL A 76 7.11 9.23 16.12
C VAL A 76 6.58 8.89 14.72
N GLY A 77 5.83 9.80 14.10
CA GLY A 77 5.36 9.67 12.72
C GLY A 77 6.51 9.59 11.71
N GLU A 78 7.47 10.51 11.77
CA GLU A 78 8.65 10.50 10.88
C GLU A 78 9.44 9.19 11.01
N HIS A 79 9.64 8.71 12.24
CA HIS A 79 10.26 7.42 12.48
C HIS A 79 9.45 6.29 11.84
N ILE A 80 8.13 6.23 12.02
CA ILE A 80 7.24 5.20 11.43
C ILE A 80 7.43 5.14 9.92
N ASP A 81 7.48 6.28 9.25
CA ASP A 81 7.59 6.34 7.79
C ASP A 81 9.01 6.01 7.29
N ARG A 82 10.06 6.58 7.88
CA ARG A 82 11.43 6.55 7.33
C ARG A 82 12.36 5.51 7.96
N ASP A 83 12.33 5.39 9.29
CA ASP A 83 13.38 4.68 10.05
C ASP A 83 12.87 3.43 10.79
N CYS A 84 11.56 3.23 10.83
CA CYS A 84 10.96 2.10 11.54
C CYS A 84 11.34 0.80 10.85
N LYS A 85 11.91 -0.12 11.62
CA LYS A 85 12.40 -1.42 11.15
C LYS A 85 11.36 -2.54 11.26
N SER A 86 10.16 -2.24 11.72
CA SER A 86 9.07 -3.20 11.82
C SER A 86 8.69 -3.76 10.44
N ASP A 87 8.30 -5.04 10.39
CA ASP A 87 7.88 -5.75 9.17
C ASP A 87 6.83 -4.98 8.32
N PRO A 88 5.77 -4.37 8.91
CA PRO A 88 4.82 -3.56 8.15
C PRO A 88 5.44 -2.30 7.52
N ALA A 89 6.40 -1.64 8.20
CA ALA A 89 7.09 -0.46 7.65
C ALA A 89 8.05 -0.84 6.52
N GLN A 90 8.76 -1.96 6.63
CA GLN A 90 9.63 -2.45 5.56
C GLN A 90 8.85 -2.92 4.32
N ARG A 91 7.67 -3.52 4.51
CA ARG A 91 6.79 -3.93 3.42
C ARG A 91 6.26 -2.72 2.62
N LYS A 92 5.91 -1.62 3.31
CA LYS A 92 5.58 -0.33 2.68
C LYS A 92 6.75 0.26 1.87
N ARG A 93 8.01 0.06 2.28
CA ARG A 93 9.15 0.57 1.49
C ARG A 93 9.45 -0.28 0.24
N LYS A 94 9.05 -1.56 0.23
CA LYS A 94 9.24 -2.50 -0.89
C LYS A 94 8.10 -2.47 -1.92
N ILE A 95 7.25 -1.44 -1.88
CA ILE A 95 6.10 -1.26 -2.77
C ILE A 95 6.49 -1.37 -4.26
N PHE A 96 7.64 -0.83 -4.69
CA PHE A 96 8.08 -0.91 -6.09
C PHE A 96 9.13 -2.00 -6.37
N THR A 97 8.84 -3.24 -5.98
CA THR A 97 9.76 -4.38 -6.22
C THR A 97 9.56 -5.08 -7.57
N ASN A 98 8.36 -4.99 -8.16
CA ASN A 98 8.00 -5.79 -9.34
C ASN A 98 8.44 -5.10 -10.64
N LYS A 99 9.64 -5.45 -11.12
CA LYS A 99 10.25 -4.91 -12.36
C LYS A 99 9.70 -5.64 -13.59
N CYS A 100 9.37 -4.87 -14.61
CA CYS A 100 9.01 -5.41 -15.91
C CYS A 100 10.16 -6.19 -16.57
N SER A 101 9.88 -7.39 -17.07
CA SER A 101 10.86 -8.27 -17.73
C SER A 101 10.98 -8.02 -19.24
N LYS A 102 10.21 -7.08 -19.82
CA LYS A 102 10.29 -6.72 -21.25
C LYS A 102 11.58 -5.93 -21.51
N GLY A 103 12.29 -6.28 -22.58
CA GLY A 103 13.47 -5.55 -23.03
C GLY A 103 13.16 -4.05 -23.24
N GLY A 104 13.90 -3.18 -22.55
CA GLY A 104 13.72 -1.73 -22.63
C GLY A 104 12.69 -1.11 -21.67
N CYS A 105 11.93 -1.91 -20.90
CA CYS A 105 10.99 -1.37 -19.92
C CYS A 105 11.61 -1.26 -18.51
N LYS A 106 11.71 -0.04 -17.97
CA LYS A 106 12.23 0.21 -16.61
C LYS A 106 11.14 0.36 -15.55
N GLN A 107 9.88 0.17 -15.93
CA GLN A 107 8.72 0.40 -15.07
C GLN A 107 8.64 -0.65 -13.97
N LYS A 108 8.43 -0.19 -12.74
CA LYS A 108 8.22 -1.04 -11.55
C LYS A 108 6.80 -0.82 -11.08
N GLU A 109 6.04 -1.89 -10.95
CA GLU A 109 4.66 -1.82 -10.49
C GLU A 109 4.57 -2.16 -9.00
N MET A 110 3.55 -1.58 -8.36
CA MET A 110 3.19 -1.90 -6.98
C MET A 110 2.64 -3.31 -6.84
N ILE A 111 1.93 -3.79 -7.86
CA ILE A 111 1.30 -5.10 -7.91
C ILE A 111 2.13 -6.01 -8.82
N ARG A 112 2.33 -7.26 -8.40
CA ARG A 112 2.96 -8.28 -9.23
C ARG A 112 1.99 -8.70 -10.33
N VAL A 113 2.23 -8.26 -11.55
CA VAL A 113 1.48 -8.66 -12.75
C VAL A 113 2.27 -9.73 -13.49
N THR A 114 1.84 -10.99 -13.41
CA THR A 114 2.45 -12.13 -14.12
C THR A 114 1.65 -12.48 -15.36
N CYS A 115 2.33 -12.81 -16.46
CA CYS A 115 1.68 -13.40 -17.62
C CYS A 115 1.38 -14.88 -17.37
N ASP A 116 0.18 -15.35 -17.72
CA ASP A 116 -0.24 -16.74 -17.50
C ASP A 116 0.53 -17.77 -18.34
N LYS A 117 1.02 -17.34 -19.52
CA LYS A 117 1.72 -18.21 -20.48
C LYS A 117 3.23 -18.33 -20.23
N CYS A 118 3.92 -17.22 -19.94
CA CYS A 118 5.37 -17.22 -19.74
C CYS A 118 5.81 -17.03 -18.27
N ARG A 119 4.87 -16.74 -17.35
CA ARG A 119 5.07 -16.56 -15.89
C ARG A 119 6.09 -15.48 -15.49
N LEU A 120 6.52 -14.66 -16.44
CA LEU A 120 7.38 -13.50 -16.19
C LEU A 120 6.54 -12.31 -15.68
N ASN A 121 7.19 -11.45 -14.91
CA ASN A 121 6.55 -10.24 -14.38
C ASN A 121 6.69 -9.09 -15.38
N TYR A 122 5.58 -8.43 -15.67
CA TYR A 122 5.52 -7.27 -16.56
C TYR A 122 4.84 -6.10 -15.84
N CYS A 123 4.99 -4.89 -16.37
CA CYS A 123 4.21 -3.75 -15.89
C CYS A 123 2.76 -3.80 -16.41
N LEU A 124 1.88 -2.94 -15.92
CA LEU A 124 0.48 -2.89 -16.38
C LEU A 124 0.38 -2.62 -17.89
N LYS A 125 1.33 -1.84 -18.44
CA LYS A 125 1.45 -1.60 -19.89
C LYS A 125 1.86 -2.86 -20.67
N HIS A 126 2.66 -3.73 -20.06
CA HIS A 126 3.19 -4.92 -20.72
C HIS A 126 2.57 -6.24 -20.25
N ARG A 127 1.39 -6.16 -19.60
CA ARG A 127 0.69 -7.31 -19.03
C ARG A 127 0.25 -8.31 -20.10
N HIS A 128 -0.17 -7.81 -21.25
CA HIS A 128 -0.79 -8.63 -22.30
C HIS A 128 0.25 -9.30 -23.19
N GLU A 129 -0.09 -10.46 -23.75
CA GLU A 129 0.80 -11.32 -24.54
C GLU A 129 1.37 -10.66 -25.79
N LEU A 130 0.66 -9.67 -26.34
CA LEU A 130 1.09 -8.91 -27.52
C LEU A 130 2.06 -7.79 -27.18
N ASP A 131 2.06 -7.36 -25.91
CA ASP A 131 2.83 -6.22 -25.45
C ASP A 131 4.21 -6.60 -24.90
N HIS A 132 4.46 -7.90 -24.74
CA HIS A 132 5.77 -8.46 -24.42
C HIS A 132 6.07 -9.61 -25.37
N ASP A 133 7.34 -9.93 -25.57
CA ASP A 133 7.74 -11.12 -26.33
C ASP A 133 7.40 -12.38 -25.53
N CYS A 134 6.11 -12.74 -25.52
CA CYS A 134 5.58 -13.87 -24.80
C CYS A 134 6.13 -15.15 -25.41
N LYS A 135 7.27 -15.61 -24.88
CA LYS A 135 7.72 -16.98 -25.09
C LYS A 135 6.79 -17.88 -24.32
N THR A 136 5.67 -18.22 -24.94
CA THR A 136 4.91 -19.44 -24.65
C THR A 136 5.92 -20.58 -24.64
N GLY A 137 6.39 -20.94 -23.45
CA GLY A 137 7.12 -22.18 -23.27
C GLY A 137 6.16 -23.28 -23.67
N GLY A 138 6.35 -23.84 -24.86
CA GLY A 138 5.56 -24.93 -25.38
C GLY A 138 5.53 -26.06 -24.35
N GLN A 139 4.38 -26.25 -23.71
CA GLN A 139 4.01 -27.51 -23.05
C GLN A 139 3.74 -28.62 -24.10
N THR A 140 4.30 -28.48 -25.31
CA THR A 140 4.40 -29.53 -26.35
C THR A 140 5.81 -29.62 -26.94
N ALA A 141 6.80 -28.86 -26.46
CA ALA A 141 8.18 -28.96 -26.92
C ALA A 141 9.11 -29.15 -25.71
N GLN A 142 9.24 -30.41 -25.31
CA GLN A 142 10.44 -30.89 -24.62
C GLN A 142 11.68 -30.35 -25.38
N PRO A 143 12.73 -29.85 -24.71
CA PRO A 143 13.98 -29.56 -25.38
C PRO A 143 14.46 -30.86 -26.04
N LEU A 144 14.40 -30.95 -27.37
CA LEU A 144 14.91 -32.11 -28.09
C LEU A 144 16.37 -32.27 -27.67
N SER A 145 16.68 -33.43 -27.08
CA SER A 145 18.03 -33.79 -26.68
C SER A 145 18.98 -33.62 -27.88
N LYS A 146 20.29 -33.41 -27.65
CA LYS A 146 21.32 -33.29 -28.70
C LYS A 146 21.09 -34.17 -29.97
N PRO A 147 20.69 -35.45 -29.87
CA PRO A 147 20.35 -36.26 -31.06
C PRO A 147 19.10 -35.82 -31.83
N GLY A 148 18.08 -35.29 -31.17
CA GLY A 148 16.84 -34.81 -31.80
C GLY A 148 17.06 -33.59 -32.69
N ASN A 149 17.91 -32.65 -32.27
CA ASN A 149 18.27 -31.50 -33.10
C ASN A 149 19.08 -31.90 -34.35
N ALA A 150 19.84 -33.00 -34.29
CA ALA A 150 20.58 -33.51 -35.44
C ALA A 150 19.65 -34.16 -36.49
N ALA A 151 18.57 -34.82 -36.07
CA ALA A 151 17.58 -35.42 -36.96
C ALA A 151 16.80 -34.36 -37.74
N VAL A 152 16.38 -33.28 -37.09
CA VAL A 152 15.64 -32.17 -37.76
C VAL A 152 16.54 -31.45 -38.78
N LYS A 153 17.83 -31.25 -38.47
CA LYS A 153 18.77 -30.67 -39.43
C LYS A 153 19.02 -31.56 -40.66
N ARG A 154 18.99 -32.89 -40.50
CA ARG A 154 19.08 -33.84 -41.63
C ARG A 154 17.81 -33.89 -42.47
N ALA A 155 16.65 -33.78 -41.84
CA ALA A 155 15.36 -33.74 -42.53
C ALA A 155 15.20 -32.46 -43.36
N GLN A 156 15.72 -31.32 -42.89
CA GLN A 156 15.70 -30.06 -43.64
C GLN A 156 16.65 -30.04 -44.84
N SER A 157 17.74 -30.82 -44.82
CA SER A 157 18.64 -30.99 -45.97
C SER A 157 18.13 -31.96 -47.04
N ALA A 158 17.09 -32.76 -46.75
CA ALA A 158 16.50 -33.69 -47.71
C ALA A 158 15.45 -33.03 -48.64
N SER A 159 15.03 -31.80 -48.35
CA SER A 159 13.97 -31.09 -49.09
C SER A 159 14.50 -30.15 -50.18
N SER A 160 15.82 -30.07 -50.39
CA SER A 160 16.43 -29.14 -51.33
C SER A 160 17.58 -29.75 -52.12
N THR A 161 17.31 -30.81 -52.91
CA THR A 161 18.00 -31.03 -54.20
C THR A 161 17.30 -32.09 -55.06
N SER A 162 16.54 -31.63 -56.04
CA SER A 162 16.25 -32.39 -57.26
C SER A 162 17.33 -32.07 -58.29
N THR A 163 18.43 -32.81 -58.28
CA THR A 163 19.35 -32.92 -59.43
C THR A 163 20.12 -34.24 -59.33
N SER A 164 20.02 -35.01 -60.40
CA SER A 164 20.67 -36.28 -60.68
C SER A 164 22.21 -36.18 -60.71
N ALA A 165 22.91 -37.08 -60.02
CA ALA A 165 24.21 -37.60 -60.46
C ALA A 165 24.58 -38.89 -59.69
N SER A 166 25.07 -39.85 -60.46
CA SER A 166 25.45 -41.23 -60.13
C SER A 166 26.89 -41.41 -59.62
N CYS A 167 27.12 -42.56 -58.96
CA CYS A 167 28.37 -43.33 -58.80
C CYS A 167 29.48 -42.69 -57.91
N SER A 168 30.36 -43.38 -57.16
CA SER A 168 30.72 -44.79 -56.94
C SER A 168 31.39 -44.94 -55.56
N GLY A 169 31.31 -46.14 -54.97
CA GLY A 169 32.36 -46.84 -54.22
C GLY A 169 33.08 -46.17 -53.03
N SER A 170 33.01 -46.79 -51.85
CA SER A 170 34.06 -47.71 -51.35
C SER A 170 33.86 -48.13 -49.90
N SER A 171 34.33 -49.34 -49.63
CA SER A 171 34.16 -50.24 -48.50
C SER A 171 34.92 -49.84 -47.22
N ALA A 172 34.45 -50.31 -46.05
CA ALA A 172 35.11 -51.36 -45.25
C ALA A 172 34.64 -51.37 -43.77
N ALA A 173 34.35 -52.59 -43.28
CA ALA A 173 34.63 -53.21 -41.96
C ALA A 173 34.36 -52.40 -40.66
N SER A 174 33.83 -52.90 -39.55
CA SER A 174 33.70 -54.23 -38.95
C SER A 174 32.80 -54.08 -37.70
N GLY A 175 32.18 -55.15 -37.20
CA GLY A 175 31.71 -55.18 -35.79
C GLY A 175 30.36 -55.85 -35.57
N ASN A 176 30.41 -57.05 -35.03
CA ASN A 176 29.38 -58.07 -34.96
C ASN A 176 28.43 -57.94 -33.73
N ILE A 177 27.28 -58.63 -33.81
CA ILE A 177 26.46 -59.25 -32.73
C ILE A 177 25.23 -58.50 -32.15
N ARG A 178 24.07 -59.12 -32.40
CA ARG A 178 22.73 -59.01 -31.76
C ARG A 178 22.74 -59.78 -30.42
N PRO A 179 21.91 -59.47 -29.41
CA PRO A 179 20.62 -60.19 -29.33
C PRO A 179 19.46 -59.40 -28.65
N VAL A 180 18.25 -59.92 -28.84
CA VAL A 180 17.02 -59.69 -28.03
C VAL A 180 16.56 -61.07 -27.53
N PRO A 181 15.48 -61.22 -26.73
CA PRO A 181 15.14 -60.69 -25.40
C PRO A 181 14.80 -61.85 -24.41
N ASN A 182 14.65 -61.59 -23.09
CA ASN A 182 13.62 -62.17 -22.19
C ASN A 182 13.98 -62.01 -20.71
N GLY A 183 12.97 -61.83 -19.86
CA GLY A 183 13.09 -62.00 -18.41
C GLY A 183 11.83 -61.53 -17.68
N VAL A 184 11.08 -62.48 -17.14
CA VAL A 184 9.73 -62.35 -16.57
C VAL A 184 9.79 -62.33 -15.03
N MET A 185 8.84 -61.60 -14.43
CA MET A 185 8.17 -61.75 -13.12
C MET A 185 8.78 -61.38 -11.75
N ALA A 186 7.88 -60.66 -11.03
CA ALA A 186 7.49 -60.72 -9.62
C ALA A 186 8.40 -60.12 -8.53
N ASN A 187 7.91 -59.10 -7.81
CA ASN A 187 7.19 -59.37 -6.55
C ASN A 187 6.38 -58.15 -6.03
N THR A 188 5.44 -58.50 -5.18
CA THR A 188 4.25 -57.86 -4.59
C THR A 188 4.45 -56.75 -3.54
N ARG A 189 3.31 -56.12 -3.21
CA ARG A 189 2.89 -55.35 -1.99
C ARG A 189 3.19 -53.84 -2.01
N GLY A 190 2.24 -52.95 -1.71
CA GLY A 190 0.84 -53.11 -1.35
C GLY A 190 0.16 -51.73 -1.33
N HIS A 191 -1.00 -51.62 -1.98
CA HIS A 191 -1.94 -50.50 -1.81
C HIS A 191 -3.14 -51.05 -1.04
N ASN A 192 -3.45 -50.41 0.09
CA ASN A 192 -4.68 -50.67 0.82
C ASN A 192 -5.82 -49.87 0.18
N SER A 193 -6.94 -50.58 0.01
CA SER A 193 -8.23 -50.09 -0.46
C SER A 193 -9.07 -49.54 0.69
N GLY A 194 -10.00 -48.67 0.34
CA GLY A 194 -11.25 -48.48 1.08
C GLY A 194 -12.24 -47.70 0.19
N THR A 195 -12.93 -48.33 -0.78
CA THR A 195 -14.34 -48.80 -0.73
C THR A 195 -15.37 -47.73 -0.36
N THR A 196 -16.56 -47.57 -0.97
CA THR A 196 -17.26 -48.01 -2.21
C THR A 196 -18.69 -47.43 -2.11
N GLN A 197 -19.25 -46.96 -3.25
CA GLN A 197 -20.68 -47.12 -3.70
C GLN A 197 -21.81 -46.41 -2.89
N ARG A 198 -23.01 -46.06 -3.38
CA ARG A 198 -23.85 -46.22 -4.60
C ARG A 198 -25.03 -45.18 -4.48
N ILE A 199 -25.47 -44.42 -5.50
CA ILE A 199 -26.69 -44.53 -6.39
C ILE A 199 -28.07 -44.62 -5.64
N PRO A 200 -29.24 -44.05 -6.08
CA PRO A 200 -29.63 -42.70 -6.57
C PRO A 200 -31.09 -42.23 -6.17
N THR A 201 -31.55 -41.12 -6.79
CA THR A 201 -32.94 -40.65 -7.09
C THR A 201 -33.98 -40.38 -5.98
N SER A 202 -34.45 -39.13 -5.87
CA SER A 202 -35.76 -38.66 -6.39
C SER A 202 -36.15 -37.31 -5.76
N VAL A 203 -36.42 -36.25 -6.56
CA VAL A 203 -37.73 -35.56 -6.72
C VAL A 203 -37.60 -34.22 -7.47
N SER A 204 -38.41 -34.12 -8.53
CA SER A 204 -39.06 -32.97 -9.21
C SER A 204 -38.35 -31.62 -9.43
N ALA A 205 -38.21 -31.31 -10.71
CA ALA A 205 -38.09 -29.97 -11.25
C ALA A 205 -39.46 -29.28 -11.31
N GLN A 206 -39.58 -28.08 -10.73
CA GLN A 206 -40.57 -27.09 -11.13
C GLN A 206 -39.90 -25.70 -11.10
N SER A 207 -39.88 -25.07 -12.26
CA SER A 207 -39.45 -23.71 -12.51
C SER A 207 -40.25 -22.70 -11.70
N VAL A 208 -39.60 -21.85 -10.88
CA VAL A 208 -40.14 -20.54 -10.48
C VAL A 208 -39.00 -19.54 -10.28
N ILE A 209 -39.16 -18.42 -10.98
CA ILE A 209 -38.30 -17.26 -11.16
C ILE A 209 -38.25 -16.40 -9.87
N PRO A 210 -37.10 -15.81 -9.46
CA PRO A 210 -37.05 -14.89 -8.32
C PRO A 210 -37.75 -13.55 -8.65
N PRO A 211 -38.33 -12.83 -7.67
CA PRO A 211 -39.30 -11.77 -7.89
C PRO A 211 -38.60 -10.48 -8.33
N SER A 212 -38.29 -10.41 -9.61
CA SER A 212 -38.11 -9.15 -10.32
C SER A 212 -39.34 -8.94 -11.19
N ALA A 213 -39.98 -7.78 -11.02
CA ALA A 213 -41.14 -7.28 -11.76
C ALA A 213 -42.51 -7.77 -11.29
N SER A 214 -43.15 -6.97 -10.45
CA SER A 214 -44.58 -6.61 -10.59
C SER A 214 -44.88 -5.33 -9.80
N PHE A 215 -44.62 -4.17 -10.40
CA PHE A 215 -45.64 -3.12 -10.48
C PHE A 215 -45.18 -2.11 -11.53
N GLN A 216 -46.03 -1.91 -12.54
CA GLN A 216 -45.86 -0.91 -13.59
C GLN A 216 -45.66 0.46 -12.93
N ALA A 217 -44.48 1.05 -13.11
CA ALA A 217 -44.27 2.46 -12.87
C ALA A 217 -43.68 3.03 -14.16
N GLY A 218 -44.52 3.73 -14.93
CA GLY A 218 -44.10 4.51 -16.09
C GLY A 218 -43.28 5.72 -15.66
N MET A 219 -42.14 5.50 -15.02
CA MET A 219 -41.19 6.55 -14.67
C MET A 219 -40.11 6.56 -15.74
N THR A 220 -39.85 7.73 -16.31
CA THR A 220 -38.75 7.94 -17.25
C THR A 220 -37.41 7.71 -16.53
N GLU A 221 -36.36 7.37 -17.28
CA GLU A 221 -35.01 7.15 -16.77
C GLU A 221 -34.53 8.31 -15.86
N GLU A 222 -34.96 9.53 -16.18
CA GLU A 222 -34.66 10.73 -15.39
C GLU A 222 -35.38 10.74 -14.03
N GLN A 223 -36.63 10.29 -13.93
CA GLN A 223 -37.32 10.13 -12.64
C GLN A 223 -36.71 9.01 -11.80
N ALA A 224 -36.20 7.95 -12.42
CA ALA A 224 -35.49 6.89 -11.71
C ALA A 224 -34.14 7.38 -11.16
N LEU A 225 -33.41 8.20 -11.94
CA LEU A 225 -32.14 8.77 -11.52
C LEU A 225 -32.32 9.82 -10.43
N GLN A 226 -33.30 10.71 -10.58
CA GLN A 226 -33.65 11.71 -9.56
C GLN A 226 -33.99 11.02 -8.23
N ARG A 227 -34.77 9.94 -8.28
CA ARG A 227 -35.13 9.15 -7.11
C ARG A 227 -33.95 8.38 -6.52
N ALA A 228 -33.03 7.88 -7.34
CA ALA A 228 -31.81 7.21 -6.88
C ALA A 228 -30.84 8.20 -6.20
N LEU A 229 -30.76 9.44 -6.69
CA LEU A 229 -30.00 10.52 -6.06
C LEU A 229 -30.64 10.95 -4.73
N GLU A 230 -31.98 11.10 -4.69
CA GLU A 230 -32.71 11.35 -3.45
C GLU A 230 -32.57 10.21 -2.44
N MET A 231 -32.62 8.96 -2.89
CA MET A 231 -32.39 7.79 -2.03
C MET A 231 -30.95 7.74 -1.53
N SER A 232 -29.96 8.12 -2.33
CA SER A 232 -28.56 8.20 -1.90
C SER A 232 -28.32 9.31 -0.86
N LEU A 233 -29.07 10.41 -0.96
CA LEU A 233 -29.09 11.49 0.04
C LEU A 233 -29.87 11.09 1.32
N ALA A 234 -30.83 10.17 1.22
CA ALA A 234 -31.59 9.64 2.35
C ALA A 234 -30.86 8.49 3.07
N GLU A 235 -30.10 7.65 2.36
CA GLU A 235 -29.32 6.52 2.90
C GLU A 235 -28.07 6.96 3.68
N SER A 236 -27.72 8.26 3.60
CA SER A 236 -26.70 8.90 4.44
C SER A 236 -27.26 9.44 5.76
N ARG A 237 -28.53 9.16 6.09
CA ARG A 237 -29.16 9.53 7.37
C ARG A 237 -29.65 8.28 8.12
N PRO A 238 -29.17 7.99 9.35
CA PRO A 238 -29.74 6.92 10.17
C PRO A 238 -31.19 7.23 10.56
N PRO A 239 -32.04 6.24 10.85
CA PRO A 239 -33.45 6.42 11.19
C PRO A 239 -33.64 6.80 12.66
N VAL A 240 -32.93 7.80 13.14
CA VAL A 240 -33.24 8.61 14.33
C VAL A 240 -32.46 9.89 14.09
N GLN A 241 -33.08 11.06 14.04
CA GLN A 241 -32.33 12.31 14.08
C GLN A 241 -31.83 12.48 15.53
N PRO A 242 -30.52 12.41 15.84
CA PRO A 242 -30.02 13.19 16.95
C PRO A 242 -30.03 14.65 16.47
N ALA A 243 -30.45 15.59 17.32
CA ALA A 243 -30.02 16.96 17.11
C ALA A 243 -28.49 16.93 16.94
N LEU A 244 -27.96 17.53 15.87
CA LEU A 244 -26.51 17.64 15.65
C LEU A 244 -25.88 18.09 16.95
N SER A 245 -24.83 17.40 17.38
CA SER A 245 -24.15 17.77 18.61
C SER A 245 -23.68 19.24 18.51
N PRO A 246 -23.64 20.00 19.61
CA PRO A 246 -23.20 21.40 19.58
C PRO A 246 -21.85 21.57 18.87
N GLN A 247 -20.98 20.59 19.01
CA GLN A 247 -19.66 20.54 18.40
C GLN A 247 -19.70 20.37 16.87
N GLU A 248 -20.63 19.55 16.34
CA GLU A 248 -20.83 19.42 14.88
C GLU A 248 -21.39 20.70 14.26
N GLN A 249 -22.20 21.45 15.02
CA GLN A 249 -22.74 22.74 14.59
C GLN A 249 -21.65 23.80 14.48
N GLU A 250 -20.71 23.83 15.44
CA GLU A 250 -19.54 24.70 15.43
C GLU A 250 -18.58 24.36 14.28
N ASP A 251 -18.31 23.08 14.05
CA ASP A 251 -17.46 22.62 12.94
C ASP A 251 -18.06 22.98 11.58
N LEU A 252 -19.38 22.84 11.42
CA LEU A 252 -20.07 23.22 10.17
C LEU A 252 -20.04 24.74 9.95
N ALA A 253 -20.25 25.54 11.00
CA ALA A 253 -20.16 27.00 10.92
C ALA A 253 -18.73 27.45 10.55
N LEU A 254 -17.70 26.80 11.12
CA LEU A 254 -16.31 27.06 10.79
C LEU A 254 -16.00 26.69 9.34
N ALA A 255 -16.48 25.54 8.86
CA ALA A 255 -16.30 25.11 7.47
C ALA A 255 -16.94 26.10 6.48
N GLN A 256 -18.14 26.59 6.77
CA GLN A 256 -18.81 27.61 5.96
C GLN A 256 -18.04 28.95 5.95
N ALA A 257 -17.49 29.37 7.10
CA ALA A 257 -16.69 30.59 7.19
C ALA A 257 -15.39 30.50 6.36
N LEU A 258 -14.70 29.36 6.41
CA LEU A 258 -13.49 29.13 5.60
C LEU A 258 -13.81 29.11 4.10
N ALA A 259 -14.91 28.47 3.70
CA ALA A 259 -15.35 28.44 2.31
C ALA A 259 -15.67 29.85 1.78
N ALA A 260 -16.39 30.66 2.57
CA ALA A 260 -16.69 32.05 2.23
C ALA A 260 -15.41 32.90 2.10
N SER A 261 -14.45 32.72 3.00
CA SER A 261 -13.16 33.42 2.94
C SER A 261 -12.33 33.01 1.72
N GLU A 262 -12.35 31.73 1.33
CA GLU A 262 -11.65 31.26 0.12
C GLU A 262 -12.29 31.85 -1.14
N GLU A 263 -13.62 31.90 -1.21
CA GLU A 263 -14.33 32.51 -2.34
C GLU A 263 -14.04 34.01 -2.44
N GLU A 264 -14.04 34.73 -1.32
CA GLU A 264 -13.69 36.15 -1.30
C GLU A 264 -12.24 36.38 -1.75
N PHE A 265 -11.31 35.54 -1.29
CA PHE A 265 -9.91 35.58 -1.74
C PHE A 265 -9.79 35.34 -3.26
N ARG A 266 -10.53 34.37 -3.81
CA ARG A 266 -10.58 34.14 -5.26
C ARG A 266 -11.13 35.34 -6.02
N ARG A 267 -12.19 35.98 -5.51
CA ARG A 267 -12.75 37.20 -6.13
C ARG A 267 -11.77 38.37 -6.07
N GLN A 268 -11.01 38.51 -4.98
CA GLN A 268 -9.96 39.52 -4.87
C GLN A 268 -8.82 39.27 -5.87
N GLN A 269 -8.37 38.02 -6.05
CA GLN A 269 -7.38 37.69 -7.07
C GLN A 269 -7.86 38.04 -8.48
N GLN A 270 -9.10 37.70 -8.84
CA GLN A 270 -9.67 38.04 -10.15
C GLN A 270 -9.74 39.56 -10.36
N ARG A 271 -10.08 40.33 -9.32
CA ARG A 271 -10.08 41.80 -9.37
C ARG A 271 -8.68 42.38 -9.53
N GLN A 272 -7.65 41.79 -8.92
CA GLN A 272 -6.26 42.23 -9.09
C GLN A 272 -5.75 41.95 -10.50
N GLN A 273 -5.97 40.74 -11.03
CA GLN A 273 -5.62 40.39 -12.42
C GLN A 273 -6.35 41.28 -13.44
N GLY A 274 -7.63 41.59 -13.17
CA GLY A 274 -8.42 42.52 -13.98
C GLY A 274 -7.91 43.97 -13.91
N ARG A 275 -7.29 44.40 -12.81
CA ARG A 275 -6.68 45.73 -12.67
C ARG A 275 -5.33 45.82 -13.37
N GLU A 276 -4.49 44.79 -13.26
CA GLU A 276 -3.19 44.72 -13.96
C GLU A 276 -3.39 44.74 -15.49
N THR A 277 -4.34 43.95 -16.00
CA THR A 277 -4.67 43.92 -17.44
C THR A 277 -5.25 45.24 -17.95
N LYS A 278 -6.05 45.96 -17.16
CA LYS A 278 -6.56 47.31 -17.51
C LYS A 278 -5.47 48.37 -17.50
N GLN A 279 -4.53 48.32 -16.56
CA GLN A 279 -3.37 49.24 -16.54
C GLN A 279 -2.47 49.03 -17.75
N SER A 280 -2.25 47.79 -18.20
CA SER A 280 -1.46 47.50 -19.41
C SER A 280 -2.12 47.94 -20.72
N ASN A 281 -3.43 48.19 -20.74
CA ASN A 281 -4.17 48.56 -21.95
C ASN A 281 -4.40 50.09 -22.09
N CYS A 282 -4.09 50.88 -21.05
CA CYS A 282 -4.21 52.34 -21.06
C CYS A 282 -2.90 53.07 -21.47
N SER A 283 -1.82 52.34 -21.77
CA SER A 283 -0.51 52.90 -22.12
C SER A 283 -0.19 52.90 -23.62
N LEU A 284 -1.20 52.71 -24.49
CA LEU A 284 -1.07 52.78 -25.95
C LEU A 284 -2.15 53.69 -26.54
N SER A 285 -1.99 55.00 -26.40
CA SER A 285 -2.59 56.05 -27.23
C SER A 285 -1.78 57.33 -27.11
#